data_AF-A0A7W1CCE3-F1
#
_entry.id   AF-A0A7W1CCE3-F1
#
_cell.length_a   1.000
_cell.length_b   1.000
_cell.length_c   1.000
_cell.angle_alpha   90.00
_cell.angle_beta   90.00
_cell.angle_gamma   90.00
#
_symmetry.space_group_name_H-M   'P 1'
#
loop_
_entity.id
_entity.type
_entity.pdbx_description
1 polymer ?
#
loop_
_entity_poly.entity_id
_entity_poly.type
_entity_poly.pdbx_seq_one_letter_code
_entity_poly.pdbx_strand_id
1 'polypeptide(L)'
;MHEKDIFDEKQEIKKANFACPNCRERNDYDVRWLKRTKKKNSPRHLNEQERAQLQKSRDYMVRVDDMLMCKNIRCRKRFEIPSAQSIVFI
;
A
#
# COMPACT_ATOMS: atom_id res chain seq x y z
N MET A 1 12.70 15.75 -10.67
CA MET A 1 11.30 15.39 -10.99
C MET A 1 10.62 15.02 -9.68
N HIS A 2 9.58 15.75 -9.26
CA HIS A 2 8.82 15.41 -8.06
C HIS A 2 7.72 14.42 -8.45
N GLU A 3 7.85 13.16 -8.02
CA GLU A 3 6.87 12.08 -8.27
C GLU A 3 5.43 12.46 -7.86
N LYS A 4 5.27 13.44 -6.96
CA LYS A 4 3.98 14.00 -6.52
C LYS A 4 3.18 14.72 -7.60
N ASP A 5 3.83 15.22 -8.65
CA ASP A 5 3.10 15.93 -9.72
C ASP A 5 2.35 14.95 -10.63
N ILE A 6 2.74 13.68 -10.63
CA ILE A 6 2.34 12.68 -11.63
C ILE A 6 1.27 11.71 -11.11
N PHE A 7 1.25 11.43 -9.80
CA PHE A 7 0.33 10.46 -9.19
C PHE A 7 -0.65 11.12 -8.22
N ASP A 8 -1.89 10.63 -8.24
CA ASP A 8 -2.85 10.87 -7.17
C ASP A 8 -2.60 9.85 -6.05
N GLU A 9 -2.28 10.36 -4.87
CA GLU A 9 -2.06 9.55 -3.67
C GLU A 9 -3.35 9.51 -2.84
N LYS A 10 -3.88 8.31 -2.62
CA LYS A 10 -5.06 8.10 -1.77
C LYS A 10 -4.76 7.05 -0.71
N GLN A 11 -5.07 7.36 0.54
CA GLN A 11 -5.00 6.38 1.61
C GLN A 11 -6.26 5.50 1.60
N GLU A 12 -6.06 4.19 1.61
CA GLU A 12 -7.11 3.17 1.68
C GLU A 12 -6.83 2.22 2.84
N ILE A 13 -7.87 1.71 3.49
CA ILE A 13 -7.76 0.68 4.52
C ILE A 13 -8.29 -0.62 3.92
N LYS A 14 -7.48 -1.67 3.94
CA LYS A 14 -7.86 -3.00 3.47
C LYS A 14 -7.82 -3.99 4.61
N LYS A 15 -8.88 -4.80 4.70
CA LYS A 15 -8.93 -5.94 5.62
C LYS A 15 -8.08 -7.08 5.07
N ALA A 16 -7.19 -7.60 5.90
CA ALA A 16 -6.37 -8.75 5.56
C ALA A 16 -6.34 -9.73 6.74
N ASN A 17 -6.45 -11.01 6.43
CA ASN A 17 -6.41 -12.07 7.43
C ASN A 17 -4.96 -12.45 7.73
N PHE A 18 -4.54 -12.34 9.00
CA PHE A 18 -3.20 -12.74 9.42
C PHE A 18 -3.26 -13.68 10.63
N ALA A 19 -2.32 -14.63 10.66
CA ALA A 19 -2.08 -15.46 11.83
C ALA A 19 -1.02 -14.78 12.71
N CYS A 20 -1.32 -14.59 13.99
CA CYS A 20 -0.34 -14.07 14.94
C CYS A 20 0.77 -15.12 15.15
N PRO A 21 2.07 -14.78 14.98
CA PRO A 21 3.15 -15.74 15.20
C PRO A 21 3.30 -16.17 16.67
N ASN A 22 2.78 -15.38 17.61
CA ASN A 22 2.87 -15.63 19.04
C ASN A 22 1.80 -16.59 19.58
N CYS A 23 0.53 -16.41 19.19
CA CYS A 23 -0.60 -17.23 19.67
C CYS A 23 -1.25 -18.09 18.58
N ARG A 24 -0.80 -17.98 17.32
CA ARG A 24 -1.30 -18.70 16.13
C ARG A 24 -2.75 -18.45 15.77
N GLU A 25 -3.41 -17.52 16.44
CA GLU A 25 -4.79 -17.16 16.12
C GLU A 25 -4.85 -16.32 14.84
N ARG A 26 -5.78 -16.69 13.96
CA ARG A 26 -6.10 -15.94 12.74
C ARG A 26 -7.22 -14.95 13.00
N ASN A 27 -6.99 -13.70 12.61
CA ASN A 27 -7.96 -12.63 12.71
C ASN A 27 -7.83 -11.70 11.50
N ASP A 28 -8.88 -10.92 11.27
CA ASP A 28 -8.86 -9.87 10.25
C ASP A 28 -8.31 -8.57 10.83
N TYR A 29 -7.33 -8.00 10.15
CA TYR A 29 -6.68 -6.76 10.54
C TYR A 29 -6.88 -5.70 9.47
N ASP A 30 -7.05 -4.48 9.92
CA ASP A 30 -7.16 -3.31 9.05
C ASP A 30 -5.74 -2.81 8.75
N VAL A 31 -5.30 -2.97 7.51
CA VAL A 31 -3.98 -2.53 7.04
C VAL A 31 -4.16 -1.28 6.20
N ARG A 32 -3.36 -0.25 6.48
CA ARG A 32 -3.33 0.97 5.67
C ARG A 32 -2.47 0.78 4.43
N TRP A 33 -3.01 1.22 3.31
CA TRP A 33 -2.39 1.21 1.99
C TRP A 33 -2.40 2.62 1.42
N LEU A 34 -1.32 2.99 0.73
CA LEU A 34 -1.23 4.19 -0.07
C LEU A 34 -1.38 3.77 -1.53
N LYS A 35 -2.55 4.05 -2.09
CA LYS A 35 -2.82 3.83 -3.51
C LYS A 35 -2.28 5.00 -4.30
N ARG A 36 -1.34 4.71 -5.20
CA ARG A 36 -0.79 5.65 -6.17
C ARG A 36 -1.40 5.35 -7.52
N THR A 37 -2.28 6.23 -7.95
CA THR A 37 -2.98 6.12 -9.22
C THR A 37 -2.40 7.15 -10.18
N LYS A 38 -2.15 6.76 -11.41
CA LYS A 38 -1.71 7.67 -12.46
C LYS A 38 -2.78 8.74 -12.70
N LYS A 39 -2.38 10.02 -12.70
CA LYS A 39 -3.28 11.12 -13.09
C LYS A 39 -3.71 10.93 -14.55
N LYS A 40 -5.02 10.92 -14.80
CA LYS A 40 -5.58 10.81 -16.17
C LYS A 40 -5.23 12.01 -17.05
N ASN A 41 -5.13 13.19 -16.44
CA ASN A 41 -4.80 14.42 -17.14
C ASN A 41 -3.35 14.80 -16.84
N SER A 42 -2.46 14.44 -17.76
CA SER A 42 -1.08 14.91 -17.77
C SER A 42 -1.10 16.44 -18.02
N PRO A 43 -0.48 17.29 -17.18
CA PRO A 43 -0.37 18.71 -17.49
C PRO A 43 0.22 18.91 -18.89
N ARG A 44 -0.34 19.84 -19.68
CA ARG A 44 0.00 20.10 -21.10
C ARG A 44 1.47 20.44 -21.37
N HIS A 45 2.29 20.56 -20.33
CA HIS A 45 3.69 20.94 -20.36
C HIS A 45 4.67 19.80 -20.02
N LEU A 46 4.24 18.54 -20.01
CA LEU A 46 5.15 17.42 -19.76
C LEU A 46 6.05 17.15 -20.99
N ASN A 47 7.35 17.04 -20.73
CA ASN A 47 8.34 16.71 -21.76
C ASN A 47 8.13 15.28 -22.28
N GLU A 48 8.64 14.97 -23.47
CA GLU A 48 8.46 13.67 -24.13
C GLU A 48 8.94 12.49 -23.26
N GLN A 49 10.01 12.69 -22.50
CA GLN A 49 10.54 11.71 -21.54
C GLN A 49 9.58 11.44 -20.37
N GLU A 50 8.92 12.47 -19.85
CA GLU A 50 7.97 12.35 -18.74
C GLU A 50 6.68 11.67 -19.20
N ARG A 51 6.26 11.95 -20.44
CA ARG A 51 5.12 11.29 -21.08
C ARG A 51 5.38 9.80 -21.29
N ALA A 52 6.60 9.42 -21.69
CA ALA A 52 7.00 8.03 -21.83
C ALA A 52 7.08 7.30 -20.47
N GLN A 53 7.59 7.95 -19.42
CA GLN A 53 7.59 7.40 -18.06
C GLN A 53 6.17 7.19 -17.54
N LEU A 54 5.30 8.17 -17.75
CA LEU A 54 3.89 8.12 -17.40
C LEU A 54 3.15 6.98 -18.14
N GLN A 55 3.49 6.71 -19.39
CA GLN A 55 2.87 5.64 -20.16
C GLN A 55 3.30 4.25 -19.68
N LYS A 56 4.52 4.12 -19.15
CA LYS A 56 5.07 2.87 -18.61
C LYS A 56 4.71 2.63 -17.14
N SER A 57 4.35 3.66 -16.38
CA SER A 57 3.97 3.53 -14.98
C SER A 57 2.61 2.83 -14.84
N ARG A 58 2.56 1.79 -13.99
CA ARG A 58 1.32 1.11 -13.59
C ARG A 58 0.81 1.69 -12.28
N ASP A 59 -0.48 1.54 -12.04
CA ASP A 59 -1.06 1.86 -10.73
C ASP A 59 -0.59 0.83 -9.71
N TYR A 60 -0.27 1.28 -8.50
CA TYR A 60 0.18 0.39 -7.43
C TYR A 60 -0.26 0.89 -6.06
N MET A 61 -0.27 -0.01 -5.10
CA MET A 61 -0.51 0.29 -3.70
C MET A 61 0.74 -0.05 -2.91
N VAL A 62 1.11 0.83 -1.99
CA VAL A 62 2.20 0.60 -1.03
C VAL A 62 1.59 0.40 0.34
N ARG A 63 1.98 -0.67 1.02
CA ARG A 63 1.57 -0.91 2.40
C ARG A 63 2.24 0.12 3.31
N VAL A 64 1.47 0.78 4.18
CA VAL A 64 1.96 1.81 5.10
C VAL A 64 2.27 1.21 6.48
N ASP A 65 1.50 0.21 6.90
CA ASP A 65 1.70 -0.45 8.20
C ASP A 65 2.68 -1.63 8.07
N ASP A 66 3.67 -1.69 8.95
CA ASP A 66 4.61 -2.83 9.02
C ASP A 66 4.34 -3.77 10.19
N MET A 67 3.68 -3.27 11.24
CA MET A 67 3.33 -4.03 12.44
C MET A 67 1.85 -3.94 12.75
N LEU A 68 1.30 -5.04 13.25
CA LEU A 68 -0.06 -5.15 13.75
C LEU A 68 -0.04 -5.59 15.21
N MET A 69 -1.07 -5.20 15.96
CA MET A 69 -1.29 -5.70 17.32
C MET A 69 -2.28 -6.85 17.27
N CYS A 70 -1.93 -8.01 17.85
CA CYS A 70 -2.80 -9.16 17.90
C CYS A 70 -4.15 -8.81 18.58
N LYS A 71 -5.27 -9.10 17.89
CA LYS A 71 -6.63 -8.85 18.39
C LYS A 71 -7.04 -9.79 19.54
N ASN A 72 -6.34 -10.90 19.73
CA ASN A 72 -6.57 -11.78 20.88
C ASN A 72 -6.17 -11.05 22.18
N ILE A 73 -7.16 -10.86 23.06
CA ILE A 73 -7.04 -10.17 24.35
C ILE A 73 -5.98 -10.82 25.26
N ARG A 74 -5.80 -12.15 25.17
CA ARG A 74 -4.80 -12.91 25.93
C ARG A 74 -3.37 -12.73 25.40
N CYS A 75 -3.22 -12.38 24.12
CA CYS A 75 -1.90 -12.22 23.50
C CYS A 75 -1.48 -10.75 23.46
N ARG A 76 -2.24 -9.89 22.76
CA ARG A 76 -1.98 -8.45 22.53
C ARG A 76 -0.55 -8.07 22.10
N LYS A 77 0.28 -9.05 21.71
CA LYS A 77 1.63 -8.81 21.21
C LYS A 77 1.58 -8.17 19.83
N ARG A 78 2.53 -7.27 19.56
CA ARG A 78 2.78 -6.77 18.21
C ARG A 78 3.51 -7.82 17.39
N PHE A 79 3.20 -7.87 16.10
CA PHE A 79 3.89 -8.74 15.16
C PHE A 79 4.01 -8.02 13.81
N GLU A 80 5.08 -8.30 13.09
CA GLU A 80 5.28 -7.81 11.74
C GLU A 80 4.34 -8.53 10.78
N ILE A 81 3.82 -7.82 9.79
CA ILE A 81 2.92 -8.41 8.80
C ILE A 81 3.70 -9.44 7.95
N PRO A 82 3.46 -10.75 8.12
CA PRO A 82 4.27 -11.78 7.48
C PRO A 82 3.94 -11.84 5.99
N SER A 83 4.97 -11.85 5.13
CA SER A 83 4.88 -12.17 3.69
C SER A 83 3.93 -11.35 2.79
N ALA A 84 3.22 -10.34 3.31
CA ALA A 84 2.42 -9.48 2.46
C ALA A 84 3.35 -8.60 1.63
N GLN A 85 3.22 -8.68 0.30
CA GLN A 85 3.93 -7.82 -0.63
C GLN A 85 3.76 -6.36 -0.21
N SER A 86 4.86 -5.66 0.06
CA SER A 86 4.82 -4.24 0.44
C SER A 86 4.31 -3.35 -0.70
N ILE A 87 4.34 -3.88 -1.93
CA ILE A 87 3.85 -3.22 -3.14
C ILE A 87 2.95 -4.19 -3.90
N VAL A 88 1.74 -3.75 -4.24
CA VAL A 88 0.78 -4.51 -5.05
C VAL A 88 0.40 -3.68 -6.27
N PHE A 89 0.63 -4.21 -7.47
CA PHE A 89 0.17 -3.57 -8.71
C PHE A 89 -1.35 -3.77 -8.88
N ILE A 90 -2.05 -2.71 -9.28
CA ILE A 90 -3.49 -2.70 -9.58
C ILE A 90 -3.70 -2.83 -11.09
#